data_AF-A0A0F7PWA6-F1
#
_entry.id   AF-A0A0F7PWA6-F1
#
_cell.length_a   1.000
_cell.length_b   1.000
_cell.length_c   1.000
_cell.angle_alpha   90.00
_cell.angle_beta   90.00
_cell.angle_gamma   90.00
#
_symmetry.space_group_name_H-M   'P 1'
#
loop_
_entity.id
_entity.type
_entity.pdbx_description
1 polymer ?
#
loop_
_entity_poly.entity_id
_entity_poly.type
_entity_poly.pdbx_seq_one_letter_code
_entity_poly.pdbx_strand_id
1 'polypeptide(L)'
;MFCTKCGAKNPEDATFCYKCGNEMYTDKTRTMVDDTTDTTDEIVAEEVNPLIDFWTNIVNFEGKMNRHNFWVAVFIMALINIVIVAISYGTEAMILWYLYDLFFLIATLSASVRRLHDINKSGAYVLLNLIPLVGQVALLIMLLQENEVDKKKVVDDPINNMDDKGFYLTAAVFIGIILVILLPLLLNGTL
;
A
#
# COMPACT_ATOMS: atom_id res chain seq x y z
N MET A 1 -44.36 4.54 -5.71
CA MET A 1 -43.67 3.65 -4.74
C MET A 1 -44.66 3.10 -3.68
N PHE A 2 -44.37 1.98 -3.02
CA PHE A 2 -45.25 1.41 -1.97
C PHE A 2 -44.68 1.64 -0.57
N CYS A 3 -45.54 1.97 0.40
CA CYS A 3 -45.13 2.18 1.80
C CYS A 3 -44.78 0.84 2.45
N THR A 4 -43.58 0.72 3.03
CA THR A 4 -43.10 -0.50 3.72
C THR A 4 -43.88 -0.83 4.99
N LYS A 5 -44.54 0.17 5.61
CA LYS A 5 -45.30 -0.03 6.85
C LYS A 5 -46.74 -0.47 6.63
N CYS A 6 -47.44 0.10 5.66
CA CYS A 6 -48.89 -0.12 5.47
C CYS A 6 -49.29 -0.62 4.09
N GLY A 7 -48.34 -0.77 3.16
CA GLY A 7 -48.58 -1.27 1.80
C GLY A 7 -49.31 -0.31 0.87
N ALA A 8 -49.64 0.91 1.31
CA ALA A 8 -50.31 1.88 0.45
C ALA A 8 -49.42 2.33 -0.72
N LYS A 9 -50.02 2.47 -1.91
CA LYS A 9 -49.36 3.01 -3.10
C LYS A 9 -49.33 4.54 -3.00
N ASN A 10 -48.14 5.12 -3.03
CA ASN A 10 -47.89 6.56 -2.98
C ASN A 10 -47.28 7.05 -4.31
N PRO A 11 -47.44 8.34 -4.68
CA PRO A 11 -46.77 8.92 -5.83
C PRO A 11 -45.24 8.84 -5.68
N GLU A 12 -44.51 8.99 -6.77
CA GLU A 12 -43.06 8.71 -6.82
C GLU A 12 -42.20 9.77 -6.13
N ASP A 13 -42.74 10.98 -5.94
CA ASP A 13 -42.12 12.13 -5.28
C ASP A 13 -42.61 12.33 -3.83
N ALA A 14 -43.43 11.42 -3.29
CA ALA A 14 -43.98 11.55 -1.95
C ALA A 14 -42.90 11.35 -0.87
N THR A 15 -42.63 12.38 -0.07
CA THR A 15 -41.74 12.29 1.11
C THR A 15 -42.39 11.53 2.27
N PHE A 16 -43.71 11.55 2.38
CA PHE A 16 -44.47 10.90 3.44
C PHE A 16 -45.64 10.08 2.91
N CYS A 17 -45.96 8.97 3.58
CA CYS A 17 -47.10 8.15 3.21
C CYS A 17 -48.41 8.84 3.59
N TYR A 18 -49.30 9.03 2.61
CA TYR A 18 -50.60 9.70 2.84
C TYR A 18 -51.51 8.94 3.83
N LYS A 19 -51.31 7.62 3.98
CA LYS A 19 -52.21 6.74 4.76
C LYS A 19 -51.77 6.57 6.21
N CYS A 20 -50.49 6.32 6.47
CA CYS A 20 -49.99 6.03 7.82
C CYS A 20 -49.01 7.07 8.36
N GLY A 21 -48.69 8.11 7.57
CA GLY A 21 -47.77 9.18 7.96
C GLY A 21 -46.31 8.77 8.05
N ASN A 22 -45.95 7.53 7.71
CA ASN A 22 -44.56 7.08 7.72
C ASN A 22 -43.76 7.77 6.61
N GLU A 23 -42.54 8.20 6.90
CA GLU A 23 -41.62 8.72 5.89
C GLU A 23 -41.33 7.67 4.81
N MET A 24 -41.28 8.13 3.57
CA MET A 24 -41.09 7.33 2.37
C MET A 24 -39.67 7.59 1.88
N TYR A 25 -38.78 6.61 2.02
CA TYR A 25 -37.38 6.74 1.63
C TYR A 25 -37.26 6.97 0.11
N THR A 26 -36.91 8.19 -0.30
CA THR A 26 -36.63 8.51 -1.70
C THR A 26 -35.20 8.06 -2.01
N ASP A 27 -35.07 7.02 -2.82
CA ASP A 27 -33.80 6.48 -3.28
C ASP A 27 -33.14 7.48 -4.25
N LYS A 28 -32.41 8.47 -3.73
CA LYS A 28 -31.33 9.11 -4.47
C LYS A 28 -30.08 8.24 -4.28
N THR A 29 -29.88 7.31 -5.21
CA THR A 29 -28.61 6.61 -5.46
C THR A 29 -28.01 5.89 -4.26
N ARG A 30 -28.27 4.58 -4.15
CA ARG A 30 -27.46 3.64 -3.37
C ARG A 30 -25.96 3.79 -3.66
N THR A 31 -25.22 4.30 -2.69
CA THR A 31 -24.13 3.53 -2.07
C THR A 31 -24.08 3.86 -0.59
N MET A 32 -24.12 2.82 0.23
CA MET A 32 -24.18 2.87 1.68
C MET A 32 -22.89 3.49 2.24
N VAL A 33 -23.01 4.59 2.97
CA VAL A 33 -22.02 5.02 3.98
C VAL A 33 -22.83 5.38 5.22
N ASP A 34 -22.56 4.63 6.29
CA ASP A 34 -23.16 4.75 7.61
C ASP A 34 -22.34 5.74 8.46
N ASP A 35 -23.01 6.84 8.78
CA ASP A 35 -23.06 7.62 10.02
C ASP A 35 -21.81 8.10 10.79
N THR A 36 -21.85 9.42 11.01
CA THR A 36 -21.22 10.25 12.06
C THR A 36 -19.70 10.35 12.16
N THR A 37 -19.12 11.44 11.63
CA THR A 37 -18.82 12.67 12.39
C THR A 37 -18.08 13.68 11.51
N ASP A 38 -18.62 14.91 11.54
CA ASP A 38 -17.94 16.21 11.47
C ASP A 38 -16.93 16.52 10.34
N THR A 39 -17.35 17.45 9.48
CA THR A 39 -16.55 18.48 8.78
C THR A 39 -15.12 18.13 8.33
N THR A 40 -14.94 17.80 7.06
CA THR A 40 -14.32 18.66 6.03
C THR A 40 -14.26 17.88 4.71
N ASP A 41 -15.24 18.16 3.85
CA ASP A 41 -15.22 17.84 2.42
C ASP A 41 -14.17 18.71 1.70
N GLU A 42 -12.90 18.42 1.96
CA GLU A 42 -11.82 18.67 1.02
C GLU A 42 -10.94 17.42 1.10
N ILE A 43 -11.04 16.54 0.10
CA ILE A 43 -10.13 15.40 -0.07
C ILE A 43 -8.77 15.97 -0.46
N VAL A 44 -8.11 16.64 0.48
CA VAL A 44 -6.67 16.55 0.59
C VAL A 44 -6.49 15.16 1.16
N ALA A 45 -6.22 14.18 0.30
CA ALA A 45 -5.59 12.95 0.76
C ALA A 45 -4.36 13.44 1.52
N GLU A 46 -4.42 13.47 2.85
CA GLU A 46 -3.27 13.82 3.66
C GLU A 46 -2.21 12.82 3.23
N GLU A 47 -1.22 13.31 2.47
CA GLU A 47 -0.16 12.51 1.91
C GLU A 47 0.70 12.10 3.11
N VAL A 48 0.27 11.03 3.79
CA VAL A 48 0.96 10.54 4.97
C VAL A 48 2.36 10.20 4.53
N ASN A 49 3.33 10.93 5.08
CA ASN A 49 4.73 10.78 4.73
C ASN A 49 5.10 9.28 4.80
N PRO A 50 5.57 8.67 3.70
CA PRO A 50 5.82 7.23 3.63
C PRO A 50 6.75 6.72 4.74
N LEU A 51 7.72 7.54 5.16
CA LEU A 51 8.63 7.18 6.25
C LEU A 51 7.95 7.19 7.60
N ILE A 52 7.05 8.15 7.84
CA ILE A 52 6.33 8.24 9.11
C ILE A 52 5.45 6.99 9.27
N ASP A 53 4.68 6.60 8.25
CA ASP A 53 3.88 5.37 8.31
C ASP A 53 4.72 4.09 8.41
N PHE A 54 5.90 4.07 7.76
CA PHE A 54 6.83 2.95 7.88
C PHE A 54 7.32 2.75 9.33
N TRP A 55 7.80 3.83 9.97
CA TRP A 55 8.41 3.76 11.30
C TRP A 55 7.41 3.69 12.44
N THR A 56 6.29 4.42 12.37
CA THR A 56 5.28 4.45 13.44
C THR A 56 4.60 3.09 13.66
N ASN A 57 4.45 2.33 12.58
CA ASN A 57 3.76 1.05 12.58
C ASN A 57 4.73 -0.15 12.46
N ILE A 58 5.98 0.02 12.89
CA ILE A 58 7.06 -0.99 12.76
C ILE A 58 6.71 -2.37 13.35
N VAL A 59 5.92 -2.42 14.43
CA VAL A 59 5.46 -3.67 15.08
C VAL A 59 3.98 -3.97 14.82
N ASN A 60 3.31 -3.16 14.01
CA ASN A 60 1.90 -3.34 13.68
C ASN A 60 1.78 -4.14 12.38
N PHE A 61 1.09 -5.28 12.45
CA PHE A 61 0.90 -6.19 11.31
C PHE A 61 -0.54 -6.19 10.76
N GLU A 62 -1.49 -5.51 11.42
CA GLU A 62 -2.91 -5.61 11.09
C GLU A 62 -3.39 -4.54 10.08
N GLY A 63 -2.54 -3.56 9.77
CA GLY A 63 -2.85 -2.47 8.86
C GLY A 63 -2.73 -2.80 7.37
N LYS A 64 -3.04 -1.80 6.55
CA LYS A 64 -2.81 -1.79 5.09
C LYS A 64 -1.81 -0.71 4.74
N MET A 65 -1.04 -0.93 3.68
CA MET A 65 -0.11 0.05 3.15
C MET A 65 -0.27 0.16 1.65
N ASN A 66 -0.47 1.38 1.15
CA ASN A 66 -0.58 1.66 -0.27
C ASN A 66 0.73 1.30 -0.99
N ARG A 67 0.62 0.84 -2.25
CA ARG A 67 1.75 0.56 -3.15
C ARG A 67 2.76 1.71 -3.19
N HIS A 68 2.29 2.93 -3.37
CA HIS A 68 3.17 4.10 -3.49
C HIS A 68 4.00 4.30 -2.20
N ASN A 69 3.34 4.38 -1.05
CA ASN A 69 4.01 4.57 0.25
C ASN A 69 4.97 3.43 0.57
N PHE A 70 4.57 2.19 0.28
CA PHE A 70 5.43 1.02 0.46
C PHE A 70 6.73 1.16 -0.33
N TRP A 71 6.65 1.41 -1.64
CA TRP A 71 7.83 1.48 -2.49
C TRP A 71 8.71 2.70 -2.16
N VAL A 72 8.13 3.88 -1.92
CA VAL A 72 8.89 5.07 -1.52
C VAL A 72 9.64 4.83 -0.21
N ALA A 73 8.97 4.27 0.81
CA ALA A 73 9.60 3.94 2.08
C ALA A 73 10.74 2.92 1.90
N VAL A 74 10.48 1.82 1.20
CA VAL A 74 11.48 0.77 0.93
C VAL A 74 12.70 1.35 0.20
N PHE A 75 12.51 2.22 -0.79
CA PHE A 75 13.61 2.83 -1.54
C PHE A 75 14.45 3.78 -0.71
N ILE A 76 13.81 4.70 0.03
CA ILE A 76 14.53 5.64 0.90
C ILE A 76 15.33 4.86 1.95
N MET A 77 14.71 3.85 2.55
CA MET A 77 15.35 3.02 3.55
C MET A 77 16.51 2.18 3.00
N ALA A 78 16.39 1.67 1.77
CA ALA A 78 17.48 0.97 1.08
C ALA A 78 18.68 1.91 0.84
N LEU A 79 18.44 3.16 0.44
CA LEU A 79 19.49 4.17 0.27
C LEU A 79 20.20 4.47 1.60
N ILE A 80 19.44 4.64 2.68
CA ILE A 80 19.99 4.84 4.03
C ILE A 80 20.86 3.63 4.43
N ASN A 81 20.39 2.40 4.18
CA ASN A 81 21.14 1.18 4.50
C ASN A 81 22.48 1.11 3.73
N ILE A 82 22.52 1.48 2.44
CA ILE A 82 23.75 1.55 1.64
C ILE A 82 24.76 2.52 2.26
N VAL A 83 24.32 3.71 2.68
CA VAL A 83 25.19 4.71 3.32
C VAL A 83 25.74 4.17 4.65
N ILE A 84 24.89 3.54 5.47
CA ILE A 84 25.31 2.97 6.75
C ILE A 84 26.34 1.85 6.53
N VAL A 85 26.12 0.94 5.60
CA VAL A 85 27.08 -0.12 5.23
C VAL A 85 28.43 0.46 4.84
N ALA A 86 28.44 1.48 3.97
CA ALA A 86 29.68 2.09 3.49
C ALA A 86 30.49 2.72 4.63
N ILE A 87 29.80 3.44 5.54
CA ILE A 87 30.43 4.04 6.73
C ILE A 87 30.94 2.94 7.68
N SER A 88 30.13 1.92 7.94
CA SER A 88 30.50 0.81 8.83
C SER A 88 31.69 0.01 8.29
N TYR A 89 31.82 -0.15 6.98
CA TYR A 89 32.99 -0.77 6.36
C TYR A 89 34.25 0.09 6.56
N GLY A 90 34.16 1.41 6.35
CA GLY A 90 35.29 2.33 6.51
C GLY A 90 35.72 2.58 7.96
N THR A 91 34.86 2.29 8.94
CA THR A 91 35.12 2.50 10.38
C THR A 91 35.32 1.20 11.16
N GLU A 92 35.31 0.04 10.47
CA GLU A 92 35.35 -1.31 11.08
C GLU A 92 34.21 -1.57 12.10
N ALA A 93 33.15 -0.76 12.07
CA ALA A 93 32.02 -0.83 13.00
C ALA A 93 30.89 -1.76 12.51
N MET A 94 31.24 -2.91 11.92
CA MET A 94 30.28 -3.87 11.35
C MET A 94 29.23 -4.36 12.37
N ILE A 95 29.60 -4.44 13.65
CA ILE A 95 28.68 -4.87 14.72
C ILE A 95 27.47 -3.92 14.87
N LEU A 96 27.67 -2.61 14.68
CA LEU A 96 26.59 -1.63 14.76
C LEU A 96 25.66 -1.73 13.56
N TRP A 97 26.22 -2.05 12.40
CA TRP A 97 25.42 -2.31 11.21
C TRP A 97 24.50 -3.52 11.40
N TYR A 98 25.01 -4.65 11.91
CA TYR A 98 24.17 -5.83 12.18
C TYR A 98 23.02 -5.54 13.15
N LEU A 99 23.24 -4.72 14.18
CA LEU A 99 22.18 -4.32 15.10
C LEU A 99 21.12 -3.47 14.41
N TYR A 100 21.53 -2.47 13.62
CA TYR A 100 20.63 -1.65 12.82
C TYR A 100 19.82 -2.49 11.82
N ASP A 101 20.48 -3.43 11.15
CA ASP A 101 19.87 -4.26 10.12
C ASP A 101 18.77 -5.18 10.69
N LEU A 102 18.92 -5.63 11.94
CA LEU A 102 17.87 -6.39 12.62
C LEU A 102 16.59 -5.56 12.85
N PHE A 103 16.73 -4.29 13.26
CA PHE A 103 15.57 -3.40 13.40
C PHE A 103 14.94 -3.11 12.03
N PHE A 104 15.77 -2.91 11.02
CA PHE A 104 15.32 -2.67 9.66
C PHE A 104 14.59 -3.88 9.06
N LEU A 105 15.05 -5.10 9.35
CA LEU A 105 14.40 -6.35 8.96
C LEU A 105 12.98 -6.44 9.54
N ILE A 106 12.78 -6.09 10.81
CA ILE A 106 11.45 -6.10 11.43
C ILE A 106 10.53 -5.08 10.75
N ALA A 107 11.05 -3.88 10.46
CA ALA A 107 10.27 -2.82 9.81
C ALA A 107 9.82 -3.20 8.40
N THR A 108 10.74 -3.76 7.60
CA THR A 108 10.44 -4.25 6.25
C THR A 108 9.48 -5.44 6.26
N LEU A 109 9.58 -6.30 7.27
CA LEU A 109 8.63 -7.40 7.48
C LEU A 109 7.21 -6.88 7.76
N SER A 110 7.04 -5.97 8.72
CA SER A 110 5.75 -5.34 9.01
C SER A 110 5.17 -4.65 7.77
N ALA A 111 5.95 -3.81 7.09
CA ALA A 111 5.50 -3.10 5.90
C ALA A 111 5.06 -4.07 4.78
N SER A 112 5.80 -5.16 4.57
CA SER A 112 5.47 -6.19 3.57
C SER A 112 4.17 -6.91 3.92
N VAL A 113 3.95 -7.23 5.19
CA VAL A 113 2.68 -7.83 5.66
C VAL A 113 1.51 -6.87 5.42
N ARG A 114 1.64 -5.61 5.81
CA ARG A 114 0.59 -4.58 5.59
C ARG A 114 0.30 -4.36 4.11
N ARG A 115 1.33 -4.42 3.26
CA ARG A 115 1.18 -4.34 1.81
C ARG A 115 0.44 -5.55 1.23
N LEU A 116 0.74 -6.76 1.70
CA LEU A 116 0.02 -7.97 1.30
C LEU A 116 -1.45 -7.94 1.73
N HIS A 117 -1.73 -7.43 2.93
CA HIS A 117 -3.10 -7.23 3.40
C HIS A 117 -3.88 -6.23 2.54
N ASP A 118 -3.20 -5.23 1.97
CA ASP A 118 -3.83 -4.25 1.06
C ASP A 118 -4.32 -4.91 -0.26
N ILE A 119 -3.63 -5.93 -0.76
CA ILE A 119 -4.05 -6.72 -1.93
C ILE A 119 -4.88 -7.97 -1.56
N ASN A 120 -5.47 -8.01 -0.36
CA ASN A 120 -6.26 -9.14 0.15
C ASN A 120 -5.49 -10.49 0.15
N LYS A 121 -4.17 -10.48 0.37
CA LYS A 121 -3.34 -11.67 0.57
C LYS A 121 -2.95 -11.81 2.03
N SER A 122 -2.71 -13.04 2.47
CA SER A 122 -2.23 -13.32 3.84
C SER A 122 -0.80 -12.79 4.05
N GLY A 123 -0.50 -12.22 5.21
CA GLY A 123 0.87 -11.87 5.60
C GLY A 123 1.86 -13.04 5.60
N ALA A 124 1.37 -14.29 5.64
CA ALA A 124 2.21 -15.49 5.57
C ALA A 124 3.03 -15.59 4.27
N TYR A 125 2.61 -14.93 3.19
CA TYR A 125 3.37 -14.90 1.94
C TYR A 125 4.76 -14.25 2.09
N VAL A 126 4.99 -13.44 3.13
CA VAL A 126 6.34 -12.90 3.39
C VAL A 126 7.35 -14.01 3.69
N LEU A 127 6.92 -15.17 4.20
CA LEU A 127 7.79 -16.33 4.43
C LEU A 127 8.39 -16.88 3.12
N LEU A 128 7.87 -16.50 1.95
CA LEU A 128 8.50 -16.83 0.67
C LEU A 128 9.91 -16.26 0.55
N ASN A 129 10.26 -15.20 1.29
CA ASN A 129 11.65 -14.69 1.32
C ASN A 129 12.68 -15.73 1.82
N LEU A 130 12.25 -16.76 2.57
CA LEU A 130 13.15 -17.85 3.01
C LEU A 130 13.53 -18.79 1.86
N ILE A 131 12.79 -18.78 0.75
CA ILE A 131 13.10 -19.57 -0.44
C ILE A 131 13.94 -18.69 -1.38
N PRO A 132 15.24 -18.98 -1.55
CA PRO A 132 16.11 -18.15 -2.38
C PRO A 132 15.65 -18.15 -3.84
N LEU A 133 15.86 -17.02 -4.52
CA LEU A 133 15.49 -16.77 -5.92
C LEU A 133 13.98 -16.81 -6.19
N VAL A 134 13.36 -17.99 -6.15
CA VAL A 134 11.97 -18.17 -6.59
C VAL A 134 10.99 -17.49 -5.64
N GLY A 135 11.21 -17.61 -4.33
CA GLY A 135 10.33 -17.02 -3.34
C GLY A 135 10.42 -15.50 -3.30
N GLN A 136 11.63 -14.94 -3.45
CA GLN A 136 11.86 -13.51 -3.55
C GLN A 136 11.17 -12.91 -4.78
N VAL A 137 11.32 -13.54 -5.96
CA VAL A 137 10.66 -13.08 -7.19
C VAL A 137 9.13 -13.17 -7.06
N ALA A 138 8.60 -14.27 -6.50
CA ALA A 138 7.16 -14.43 -6.30
C ALA A 138 6.59 -13.36 -5.36
N LEU A 139 7.26 -13.08 -4.24
CA LEU A 139 6.85 -12.05 -3.30
C LEU A 139 6.95 -10.65 -3.91
N LEU A 140 8.02 -10.37 -4.65
CA LEU A 140 8.19 -9.11 -5.36
C LEU A 140 7.01 -8.85 -6.31
N ILE A 141 6.64 -9.84 -7.12
CA ILE A 141 5.49 -9.75 -8.01
C ILE A 141 4.22 -9.40 -7.21
N MET A 142 3.98 -10.05 -6.06
CA MET A 142 2.82 -9.75 -5.21
C MET A 142 2.85 -8.31 -4.69
N LEU A 143 3.99 -7.83 -4.19
CA LEU A 143 4.13 -6.47 -3.65
C LEU A 143 3.92 -5.37 -4.72
N LEU A 144 4.12 -5.71 -6.00
CA LEU A 144 3.88 -4.84 -7.15
C LEU A 144 2.41 -4.78 -7.60
N GLN A 145 1.58 -5.75 -7.23
CA GLN A 145 0.19 -5.84 -7.69
C GLN A 145 -0.67 -4.68 -7.19
N GLU A 146 -1.58 -4.18 -8.00
CA GLU A 146 -2.56 -3.16 -7.56
C GLU A 146 -3.65 -3.77 -6.68
N ASN A 147 -4.11 -3.00 -5.70
CA ASN A 147 -5.27 -3.38 -4.91
C ASN A 147 -6.56 -3.24 -5.73
N GLU A 148 -7.65 -3.84 -5.26
CA GLU A 148 -8.93 -3.83 -5.99
C GLU A 148 -9.57 -2.43 -6.08
N VAL A 149 -9.25 -1.55 -5.12
CA VAL A 149 -9.76 -0.17 -5.09
C VAL A 149 -9.16 0.65 -6.23
N ASP A 150 -7.85 0.54 -6.45
CA ASP A 150 -7.13 1.22 -7.52
C ASP A 150 -7.55 0.70 -8.90
N LYS A 151 -7.77 -0.62 -9.04
CA LYS A 151 -8.31 -1.22 -10.27
C LYS A 151 -9.67 -0.64 -10.64
N LYS A 152 -10.53 -0.40 -9.64
CA LYS A 152 -11.86 0.18 -9.87
C LYS A 152 -11.77 1.62 -10.37
N LYS A 153 -10.86 2.43 -9.80
CA LYS A 153 -10.59 3.81 -10.26
C LYS A 153 -10.08 3.86 -11.70
N VAL A 154 -9.18 2.95 -12.09
CA VAL A 154 -8.65 2.87 -13.46
C VAL A 154 -9.73 2.48 -14.48
N VAL A 155 -10.66 1.61 -14.11
CA VAL A 155 -11.77 1.20 -14.99
C VAL A 155 -12.79 2.33 -15.20
N ASP A 156 -12.94 3.22 -14.22
CA ASP A 156 -13.90 4.33 -14.26
C ASP A 156 -13.33 5.62 -14.89
N ASP A 157 -12.01 5.70 -15.17
CA ASP A 157 -11.32 6.87 -15.76
C ASP A 157 -10.85 6.63 -17.22
N PRO A 158 -11.39 7.32 -18.24
CA PRO A 158 -10.96 7.17 -19.63
C PRO A 158 -9.60 7.81 -19.96
N ILE A 159 -8.99 8.56 -19.02
CA ILE A 159 -7.75 9.33 -19.22
C ILE A 159 -6.52 8.66 -18.56
N ASN A 160 -6.71 7.72 -17.63
CA ASN A 160 -5.61 7.17 -16.80
C ASN A 160 -4.84 5.99 -17.43
N ASN A 161 -4.64 6.00 -18.74
CA ASN A 161 -3.70 5.09 -19.41
C ASN A 161 -2.25 5.62 -19.44
N MET A 162 -1.90 6.60 -18.58
CA MET A 162 -0.64 7.32 -18.74
C MET A 162 0.01 7.79 -17.44
N ASP A 163 0.37 6.87 -16.54
CA ASP A 163 1.53 7.05 -15.65
C ASP A 163 2.04 5.72 -15.04
N ASP A 164 2.33 4.73 -15.88
CA ASP A 164 3.11 3.56 -15.45
C ASP A 164 4.63 3.76 -15.71
N LYS A 165 4.97 4.83 -16.44
CA LYS A 165 6.34 5.08 -16.95
C LYS A 165 7.29 5.56 -15.85
N GLY A 166 6.80 6.28 -14.83
CA GLY A 166 7.61 6.68 -13.68
C GLY A 166 8.10 5.48 -12.87
N PHE A 167 7.27 4.45 -12.75
CA PHE A 167 7.62 3.20 -12.05
C PHE A 167 8.70 2.39 -12.80
N TYR A 168 8.56 2.19 -14.12
CA TYR A 168 9.58 1.47 -14.89
C TYR A 168 10.90 2.24 -15.02
N LEU A 169 10.84 3.58 -15.10
CA LEU A 169 12.04 4.41 -15.17
C LEU A 169 12.82 4.39 -13.85
N THR A 170 12.13 4.46 -12.72
CA THR A 170 12.77 4.33 -11.40
C THR A 170 13.33 2.92 -11.23
N ALA A 171 12.56 1.87 -11.50
CA ALA A 171 13.02 0.48 -11.43
C ALA A 171 14.26 0.21 -12.31
N ALA A 172 14.31 0.76 -13.53
CA ALA A 172 15.45 0.59 -14.45
C ALA A 172 16.73 1.27 -13.95
N VAL A 173 16.61 2.48 -13.37
CA VAL A 173 17.75 3.19 -12.75
C VAL A 173 18.30 2.37 -11.57
N PHE A 174 17.42 1.76 -10.76
CA PHE A 174 17.83 0.95 -9.61
C PHE A 174 18.44 -0.40 -10.00
N ILE A 175 17.90 -1.10 -11.01
CA ILE A 175 18.54 -2.32 -11.57
C ILE A 175 19.95 -1.97 -12.09
N GLY A 176 20.11 -0.81 -12.72
CA GLY A 176 21.41 -0.30 -13.15
C GLY A 176 22.38 -0.09 -11.97
N ILE A 177 21.93 0.55 -10.89
CA ILE A 177 22.75 0.81 -9.69
C ILE A 177 23.14 -0.51 -8.99
N ILE A 178 22.19 -1.44 -8.84
CA ILE A 178 22.43 -2.76 -8.25
C ILE A 178 23.45 -3.56 -9.08
N LEU A 179 23.33 -3.54 -10.41
CA LEU A 179 24.30 -4.18 -11.30
C LEU A 179 25.68 -3.52 -11.20
N VAL A 180 25.77 -2.19 -11.12
CA VAL A 180 27.04 -1.48 -10.97
C VAL A 180 27.73 -1.79 -9.64
N ILE A 181 26.97 -2.10 -8.58
CA ILE A 181 27.51 -2.43 -7.26
C ILE A 181 27.85 -3.93 -7.13
N LEU A 182 27.04 -4.83 -7.71
CA LEU A 182 27.28 -6.28 -7.69
C LEU A 182 28.33 -6.74 -8.72
N LEU A 183 28.47 -6.05 -9.85
CA LEU A 183 29.41 -6.42 -10.91
C LEU A 183 30.88 -6.42 -10.44
N PRO A 184 31.38 -5.42 -9.68
CA PRO A 184 32.72 -5.44 -9.10
C PRO A 184 32.93 -6.58 -8.09
N LEU A 185 31.91 -6.90 -7.29
CA LEU A 185 31.94 -8.01 -6.32
C LEU A 185 32.01 -9.37 -7.01
N LEU A 186 31.28 -9.55 -8.12
CA LEU A 186 31.31 -10.76 -8.94
C LEU A 186 32.61 -10.91 -9.73
N LEU A 187 33.21 -9.80 -10.18
CA LEU A 187 34.48 -9.81 -10.93
C LEU A 187 35.71 -9.99 -10.03
N ASN A 188 35.65 -9.58 -8.76
CA ASN A 188 36.78 -9.70 -7.83
C ASN A 188 36.89 -11.08 -7.15
N GLY A 189 35.99 -12.01 -7.41
CA GLY A 189 36.14 -13.43 -7.04
C GLY A 189 36.20 -13.75 -5.54
N THR A 190 35.84 -12.80 -4.67
CA THR A 190 35.77 -13.02 -3.22
C THR A 190 34.36 -13.46 -2.82
N LEU A 191 34.03 -14.72 -3.08
CA LEU A 191 32.90 -15.45 -2.50
C LEU A 191 33.41 -16.75 -1.88
#